data_AF-A0A918W4X8-F1
#
_entry.id   AF-A0A918W4X8-F1
#
_cell.length_a   1.000
_cell.length_b   1.000
_cell.length_c   1.000
_cell.angle_alpha   90.00
_cell.angle_beta   90.00
_cell.angle_gamma   90.00
#
_symmetry.space_group_name_H-M   'P 1'
#
loop_
_entity.id
_entity.type
_entity.pdbx_description
1 polymer ?
#
loop_
_entity_poly.entity_id
_entity_poly.type
_entity_poly.pdbx_seq_one_letter_code
_entity_poly.pdbx_strand_id
1 'polypeptide(L)'
;MPEQHGYAVFLYDNALEALGACVTPYLCDGPQGKHLVCRDVDTAGSFVEMTLLGCDREGRETDLEFIVPTNMVKLIVSSRADAPFGFMPRPAGGLTTALPPLGPTASPVDAPSQAMPDSDAGPEPVQTPAQP
;
A
#
# COMPACT_ATOMS: atom_id res chain seq x y z
N MET A 1 11.63 -11.39 29.40
CA MET A 1 10.55 -10.42 29.12
C MET A 1 10.70 -10.09 27.65
N PRO A 2 9.80 -10.50 26.75
CA PRO A 2 9.96 -10.14 25.35
C PRO A 2 9.87 -8.62 25.29
N GLU A 3 10.97 -8.00 24.91
CA GLU A 3 11.14 -6.57 24.81
C GLU A 3 10.07 -6.03 23.87
N GLN A 4 9.33 -5.00 24.31
CA GLN A 4 8.17 -4.41 23.62
C GLN A 4 8.57 -3.61 22.38
N HIS A 5 9.29 -4.25 21.46
CA HIS A 5 9.81 -3.64 20.25
C HIS A 5 8.81 -3.93 19.11
N GLY A 6 7.71 -3.17 19.08
CA GLY A 6 6.63 -3.41 18.13
C GLY A 6 5.84 -2.17 17.74
N TYR A 7 4.85 -2.39 16.89
CA TYR A 7 3.89 -1.42 16.43
C TYR A 7 2.52 -1.79 17.01
N ALA A 8 1.75 -0.79 17.44
CA ALA A 8 0.33 -0.94 17.72
C ALA A 8 -0.47 -0.40 16.53
N VAL A 9 -1.24 -1.27 15.88
CA VAL A 9 -2.06 -0.93 14.72
C VAL A 9 -3.53 -0.90 15.13
N PHE A 10 -4.16 0.25 14.99
CA PHE A 10 -5.58 0.45 15.24
C PHE A 10 -6.34 0.45 13.92
N LEU A 11 -7.39 -0.34 13.86
CA LEU A 11 -8.30 -0.40 12.71
C LEU A 11 -9.54 0.46 12.98
N TYR A 12 -10.21 0.90 11.91
CA TYR A 12 -11.54 1.52 12.04
C TYR A 12 -12.59 0.47 12.43
N ASP A 13 -13.70 0.88 13.05
CA ASP A 13 -14.76 -0.04 13.49
C ASP A 13 -15.36 -0.82 12.31
N ASN A 14 -15.58 -0.15 11.17
CA ASN A 14 -16.05 -0.81 9.94
C ASN A 14 -15.06 -1.86 9.40
N ALA A 15 -13.74 -1.68 9.64
CA ALA A 15 -12.74 -2.68 9.27
C ALA A 15 -12.79 -3.89 10.20
N LEU A 16 -12.99 -3.68 11.51
CA LEU A 16 -13.18 -4.76 12.46
C LEU A 16 -14.45 -5.57 12.15
N GLU A 17 -15.52 -4.90 11.74
CA GLU A 17 -16.76 -5.55 11.29
C GLU A 17 -16.54 -6.37 10.00
N ALA A 18 -15.82 -5.80 9.01
CA ALA A 18 -15.56 -6.45 7.73
C ALA A 18 -14.61 -7.66 7.85
N LEU A 19 -13.55 -7.54 8.64
CA LEU A 19 -12.58 -8.62 8.89
C LEU A 19 -13.14 -9.67 9.86
N GLY A 20 -14.00 -9.24 10.79
CA GLY A 20 -14.77 -10.10 11.68
C GLY A 20 -13.90 -11.10 12.46
N ALA A 21 -14.36 -12.36 12.46
CA ALA A 21 -13.78 -13.43 13.29
C ALA A 21 -12.31 -13.77 12.97
N CYS A 22 -11.81 -13.39 11.79
CA CYS A 22 -10.43 -13.69 11.38
C CYS A 22 -9.40 -12.89 12.17
N VAL A 23 -9.71 -11.64 12.53
CA VAL A 23 -8.76 -10.75 13.23
C VAL A 23 -8.97 -10.76 14.75
N THR A 24 -10.18 -11.07 15.21
CA THR A 24 -10.55 -11.10 16.65
C THR A 24 -9.55 -11.80 17.58
N PRO A 25 -9.04 -13.02 17.29
CA PRO A 25 -8.15 -13.70 18.23
C PRO A 25 -6.78 -13.03 18.37
N TYR A 26 -6.42 -12.12 17.47
CA TYR A 26 -5.14 -11.40 17.47
C TYR A 26 -5.26 -9.98 18.02
N LEU A 27 -6.48 -9.51 18.30
CA LEU A 27 -6.69 -8.18 18.88
C LEU A 27 -6.34 -8.16 20.36
N CYS A 28 -5.47 -7.24 20.74
CA CYS A 28 -5.24 -6.86 22.13
C CYS A 28 -6.26 -5.79 22.55
N ASP A 29 -6.81 -5.95 23.75
CA ASP A 29 -7.66 -4.95 24.38
C ASP A 29 -6.84 -4.15 25.38
N GLY A 30 -6.84 -2.83 25.25
CA GLY A 30 -6.07 -1.92 26.09
C GLY A 30 -6.83 -0.63 26.36
N PRO A 31 -6.30 0.24 27.24
CA PRO A 31 -6.99 1.48 27.63
C PRO A 31 -7.24 2.44 26.46
N GLN A 32 -6.51 2.30 25.35
CA GLN A 32 -6.67 3.09 24.12
C GLN A 32 -7.60 2.41 23.08
N GLY A 33 -8.18 1.26 23.41
CA GLY A 33 -9.04 0.47 22.54
C GLY A 33 -8.35 -0.77 21.94
N LYS A 34 -9.08 -1.45 21.05
CA LYS A 34 -8.63 -2.67 20.37
C LYS A 34 -7.56 -2.36 19.33
N HIS A 35 -6.45 -3.10 19.38
CA HIS A 35 -5.32 -2.92 18.46
C HIS A 35 -4.62 -4.25 18.20
N LEU A 36 -3.91 -4.31 17.08
CA LEU A 36 -2.98 -5.39 16.76
C LEU A 36 -1.58 -5.01 17.25
N VAL A 37 -0.87 -5.96 17.83
CA VAL A 37 0.55 -5.81 18.20
C VAL A 37 1.39 -6.50 17.13
N CYS A 38 2.11 -5.71 16.35
CA CYS A 38 2.90 -6.17 15.22
C CYS A 38 4.40 -6.01 15.52
N ARG A 39 5.22 -6.96 15.08
CA ARG A 39 6.69 -6.84 15.10
C ARG A 39 7.18 -5.90 14.00
N ASP A 40 6.57 -5.98 12.82
CA ASP A 40 6.93 -5.16 11.66
C ASP A 40 5.67 -4.68 10.92
N VAL A 41 5.80 -3.52 10.25
CA VAL A 41 4.72 -2.87 9.50
C VAL A 41 5.31 -2.15 8.29
N ASP A 42 4.94 -2.59 7.09
CA ASP A 42 5.19 -1.92 5.83
C ASP A 42 3.90 -1.23 5.35
N THR A 43 4.00 0.05 5.00
CA THR A 43 2.87 0.88 4.51
C THR A 43 3.06 1.30 3.06
N ALA A 44 3.99 0.66 2.34
CA ALA A 44 4.25 0.97 0.95
C ALA A 44 3.10 0.52 0.05
N GLY A 45 2.35 1.50 -0.47
CA GLY A 45 1.31 1.28 -1.47
C GLY A 45 -0.11 1.28 -0.90
N SER A 46 -0.99 0.50 -1.52
CA SER A 46 -2.44 0.48 -1.21
C SER A 46 -2.81 -0.46 -0.06
N PHE A 47 -1.86 -1.27 0.40
CA PHE A 47 -2.01 -2.21 1.49
C PHE A 47 -0.96 -1.95 2.56
N VAL A 48 -1.31 -2.28 3.79
CA VAL A 48 -0.42 -2.32 4.94
C VAL A 48 -0.12 -3.78 5.20
N GLU A 49 1.15 -4.14 5.02
CA GLU A 49 1.68 -5.46 5.34
C GLU A 49 2.21 -5.41 6.77
N MET A 50 1.85 -6.39 7.58
CA MET A 50 2.24 -6.43 8.99
C MET A 50 2.57 -7.85 9.43
N THR A 51 3.59 -7.98 10.27
CA THR A 51 4.00 -9.26 10.84
C THR A 51 3.66 -9.29 12.32
N LEU A 52 2.87 -10.27 12.75
CA LEU A 52 2.49 -10.48 14.15
C LEU A 52 3.22 -11.70 14.70
N LEU A 53 3.52 -11.66 16.00
CA LEU A 53 3.93 -12.85 16.76
C LEU A 53 2.66 -13.56 17.24
N GLY A 54 2.44 -14.78 16.78
CA GLY A 54 1.42 -15.66 17.33
C GLY A 54 2.01 -16.94 17.89
N CYS A 55 1.14 -17.80 18.41
CA CYS A 55 1.52 -19.13 18.87
C CYS A 55 0.79 -20.18 18.03
N ASP A 56 1.51 -21.24 17.63
CA ASP A 56 0.90 -22.43 17.02
C ASP A 56 0.13 -23.26 18.05
N ARG A 57 -0.50 -24.36 17.60
CA ARG A 57 -1.26 -25.28 18.46
C ARG A 57 -0.40 -25.97 19.53
N GLU A 58 0.92 -26.01 19.34
CA GLU A 58 1.88 -26.58 20.29
C GLU A 58 2.51 -25.50 21.19
N GLY A 59 2.07 -24.24 21.10
CA GLY A 59 2.57 -23.13 21.90
C GLY A 59 3.92 -22.59 21.45
N ARG A 60 4.38 -22.92 20.23
CA ARG A 60 5.60 -22.37 19.64
C ARG A 60 5.29 -21.03 18.97
N GLU A 61 6.21 -20.08 19.10
CA GLU A 61 6.10 -18.79 18.42
C GLU A 61 6.12 -19.01 16.89
N THR A 62 5.16 -18.39 16.21
CA THR A 62 5.05 -18.40 14.75
C THR A 62 4.80 -16.97 14.26
N ASP A 63 5.40 -16.63 13.13
CA ASP A 63 5.19 -15.35 12.49
C ASP A 63 3.93 -15.43 11.62
N LEU A 64 2.97 -14.55 11.88
CA LEU A 64 1.78 -14.39 11.04
C LEU A 64 1.91 -13.13 10.19
N GLU A 65 1.71 -13.28 8.89
CA GLU A 65 1.70 -12.17 7.94
C GLU A 65 0.25 -11.76 7.64
N PHE A 66 -0.03 -10.48 7.86
CA PHE A 66 -1.33 -9.86 7.60
C PHE A 66 -1.16 -8.79 6.53
N ILE A 67 -2.09 -8.76 5.57
CA ILE A 67 -2.16 -7.72 4.55
C ILE A 67 -3.55 -7.12 4.62
N VAL A 68 -3.64 -5.83 4.94
CA VAL A 68 -4.92 -5.11 5.05
C VAL A 68 -4.92 -3.87 4.17
N PRO A 69 -6.05 -3.50 3.56
CA PRO A 69 -6.16 -2.24 2.84
C PRO A 69 -5.81 -1.03 3.72
N THR A 70 -5.06 -0.06 3.18
CA THR A 70 -4.62 1.11 3.97
C THR A 70 -5.79 1.93 4.52
N ASN A 71 -6.93 1.98 3.82
CA ASN A 71 -8.14 2.68 4.27
C ASN A 71 -8.85 2.01 5.47
N MET A 72 -8.48 0.78 5.84
CA MET A 72 -8.99 0.09 7.02
C MET A 72 -8.19 0.43 8.29
N VAL A 73 -6.99 0.99 8.13
CA VAL A 73 -6.11 1.34 9.24
C VAL A 73 -6.36 2.77 9.69
N LYS A 74 -6.70 2.94 10.98
CA LYS A 74 -6.96 4.24 11.60
C LYS A 74 -5.68 4.92 12.06
N LEU A 75 -4.78 4.16 12.69
CA LEU A 75 -3.57 4.69 13.32
C LEU A 75 -2.52 3.59 13.48
N ILE A 76 -1.25 3.90 13.22
CA ILE A 76 -0.11 3.04 13.53
C ILE A 76 0.77 3.80 14.51
N VAL A 77 1.08 3.17 15.65
CA VAL A 77 1.95 3.72 16.68
C VAL A 77 3.21 2.85 16.77
N SER A 78 4.38 3.46 16.63
CA SER A 78 5.66 2.75 16.84
C SER A 78 6.18 2.99 18.26
N SER A 79 6.64 1.93 18.93
CA SER A 79 7.43 2.02 20.18
C SER A 79 8.93 1.84 19.96
N ARG A 80 9.40 1.75 18.70
CA ARG A 80 10.83 1.57 18.37
C ARG A 80 11.57 2.91 18.46
N ALA A 81 12.68 2.93 19.21
CA ALA A 81 13.57 4.09 19.29
C ALA A 81 14.64 4.13 18.18
N ASP A 82 15.02 2.98 17.63
CA ASP A 82 16.23 2.82 16.79
C ASP A 82 15.97 2.59 15.29
N ALA A 83 14.71 2.67 14.83
CA ALA A 83 14.35 2.41 13.43
C ALA A 83 13.67 3.64 12.78
N PRO A 84 13.95 3.96 11.51
CA PRO A 84 13.21 4.99 10.79
C PRO A 84 11.73 4.57 10.68
N PHE A 85 10.84 5.44 11.17
CA PHE A 85 9.39 5.25 11.13
C PHE A 85 8.73 6.28 10.22
N GLY A 86 7.75 5.84 9.42
CA GLY A 86 6.92 6.72 8.59
C GLY A 86 7.09 6.51 7.08
N PHE A 87 6.64 7.49 6.30
CA PHE A 87 6.57 7.45 4.84
C PHE A 87 7.89 7.87 4.21
N MET A 88 8.88 6.97 4.23
CA MET A 88 10.13 7.21 3.53
C MET A 88 9.99 6.83 2.05
N PRO A 89 10.48 7.67 1.12
CA PRO A 89 10.66 7.25 -0.26
C PRO A 89 11.52 5.99 -0.27
N ARG A 90 10.97 4.88 -0.79
CA ARG A 90 11.75 3.68 -1.03
C ARG A 90 12.88 4.07 -1.99
N PRO A 91 14.15 3.72 -1.73
CA PRO A 91 15.13 3.79 -2.79
C PRO A 91 14.58 2.94 -3.95
N ALA A 92 14.45 3.54 -5.13
CA ALA A 92 13.87 2.92 -6.32
C ALA A 92 14.66 1.71 -6.86
N GLY A 93 15.62 1.19 -6.10
CA GLY A 93 16.58 0.16 -6.50
C GLY A 93 16.32 -1.16 -5.80
N GLY A 94 15.34 -1.92 -6.29
CA GLY A 94 15.21 -3.35 -5.98
C GLY A 94 14.96 -4.21 -7.22
N LEU A 95 14.47 -3.61 -8.31
CA LEU A 95 14.18 -4.29 -9.57
C LEU A 95 14.92 -3.66 -10.77
N THR A 96 16.04 -2.98 -10.51
CA THR A 96 17.05 -2.68 -11.53
C THR A 96 18.15 -3.73 -11.50
N THR A 97 17.78 -5.02 -11.51
CA THR A 97 18.64 -5.95 -12.26
C THR A 97 18.50 -5.50 -13.70
N ALA A 98 19.50 -4.73 -14.14
CA ALA A 98 19.61 -4.13 -15.44
C ALA A 98 19.00 -5.06 -16.50
N LEU A 99 17.95 -4.59 -17.17
CA LEU A 99 17.58 -5.19 -18.44
C LEU A 99 18.87 -5.26 -19.27
N PRO A 100 19.19 -6.41 -19.88
CA PRO A 100 20.40 -6.51 -20.69
C PRO A 100 20.37 -5.38 -21.73
N PRO A 101 21.51 -4.71 -21.99
CA PRO A 101 21.55 -3.66 -22.99
C PRO A 101 21.01 -4.23 -24.30
N LEU A 102 19.90 -3.68 -24.78
CA LEU A 102 19.44 -3.93 -26.14
C LEU A 102 20.57 -3.44 -27.03
N GLY A 103 21.29 -4.39 -27.64
CA GLY A 103 22.39 -4.09 -28.54
C GLY A 103 21.93 -3.22 -29.72
N PRO A 104 22.87 -2.74 -30.55
CA PRO A 104 22.62 -1.75 -31.61
C PRO A 104 21.68 -2.22 -32.74
N THR A 105 21.03 -3.38 -32.60
CA THR A 105 20.12 -3.99 -33.58
C THR A 105 18.64 -3.84 -33.20
N ALA A 106 18.30 -3.11 -32.14
CA ALA A 106 16.90 -2.76 -31.89
C ALA A 106 16.40 -1.83 -33.00
N SER A 107 15.42 -2.30 -33.80
CA SER A 107 14.76 -1.47 -34.81
C SER A 107 14.17 -0.22 -34.15
N PRO A 108 14.35 0.98 -34.73
CA PRO A 108 13.70 2.18 -34.22
C PRO A 108 12.18 1.98 -34.25
N VAL A 109 11.51 2.33 -33.16
CA VAL A 109 10.05 2.43 -33.16
C VAL A 109 9.68 3.70 -33.92
N ASP A 110 9.55 3.59 -35.24
CA ASP A 110 8.99 4.62 -36.12
C ASP A 110 7.50 4.37 -36.44
N ALA A 111 6.80 3.67 -35.55
CA ALA A 111 5.35 3.57 -35.63
C ALA A 111 4.73 4.75 -34.86
N PRO A 112 4.08 5.72 -35.52
CA PRO A 112 3.29 6.71 -34.81
C PRO A 112 2.20 5.98 -34.01
N SER A 113 2.11 6.32 -32.72
CA SER A 113 1.11 5.77 -31.81
C SER A 113 -0.29 6.05 -32.36
N GLN A 114 -1.04 5.00 -32.74
CA GLN A 114 -2.42 5.06 -33.24
C GLN A 114 -3.45 5.22 -32.10
N ALA A 115 -3.07 5.81 -30.97
CA ALA A 115 -4.01 6.20 -29.93
C ALA A 115 -4.61 7.57 -30.29
N MET A 116 -5.51 7.60 -31.28
CA MET A 116 -6.44 8.72 -31.43
C MET A 116 -7.69 8.44 -30.59
N PRO A 117 -8.06 9.33 -29.65
CA PRO A 117 -9.44 9.36 -29.16
C PRO A 117 -10.34 9.93 -30.27
N ASP A 118 -11.32 9.14 -30.72
CA ASP A 118 -12.45 9.63 -31.51
C ASP A 118 -13.28 10.59 -30.64
N SER A 119 -13.16 11.89 -30.86
CA SER A 119 -14.17 12.91 -30.49
C SER A 119 -13.76 14.27 -31.06
N ASP A 120 -14.35 14.67 -32.19
CA ASP A 120 -15.26 15.83 -32.25
C ASP A 120 -15.69 16.06 -33.70
N ALA A 121 -16.90 15.63 -34.04
CA ALA A 121 -17.62 16.08 -35.23
C ALA A 121 -18.54 17.23 -34.81
N GLY A 122 -17.98 18.43 -34.70
CA GLY A 122 -18.72 19.68 -34.61
C GLY A 122 -18.93 20.29 -36.01
N PRO A 123 -20.15 20.74 -36.36
CA PRO A 123 -20.48 21.17 -37.73
C PRO A 123 -19.90 22.55 -38.11
N GLU A 124 -19.62 22.68 -39.41
CA GLU A 124 -19.10 23.84 -40.14
C GLU A 124 -20.04 25.09 -40.15
N PRO A 125 -19.59 26.26 -40.67
CA PRO A 125 -19.67 27.56 -40.01
C PRO A 125 -20.90 28.40 -40.40
N VAL A 126 -21.39 29.24 -39.48
CA VAL A 126 -22.33 30.33 -39.81
C VAL A 126 -21.61 31.67 -39.72
N GLN A 127 -21.43 32.30 -40.87
CA GLN A 127 -21.01 33.69 -41.01
C GLN A 127 -22.10 34.62 -40.45
N THR A 128 -21.71 35.69 -39.76
CA THR A 128 -22.61 36.80 -39.35
C THR A 128 -21.81 38.11 -39.40
N PRO A 129 -22.41 39.23 -39.87
CA PRO A 129 -21.72 40.25 -40.66
C PRO A 129 -21.07 41.37 -39.83
N ALA A 130 -20.20 42.12 -40.51
CA ALA A 130 -19.44 43.25 -40.01
C ALA A 130 -20.29 44.51 -39.75
N GLN A 131 -19.97 45.21 -38.65
CA GLN A 131 -20.01 46.68 -38.47
C GLN A 131 -19.30 47.03 -37.14
N PRO A 132 -18.81 48.26 -36.91
CA PRO A 132 -18.98 49.50 -37.68
C PRO A 132 -17.73 49.98 -38.44
#